data_AF-A0A4R9I5Y2-F1
#
_entry.id   AF-A0A4R9I5Y2-F1
#
_cell.length_a   1.000
_cell.length_b   1.000
_cell.length_c   1.000
_cell.angle_alpha   90.00
_cell.angle_beta   90.00
_cell.angle_gamma   90.00
#
_symmetry.space_group_name_H-M   'P 1'
#
loop_
_entity.id
_entity.type
_entity.pdbx_description
1 polymer ?
#
loop_
_entity_poly.entity_id
_entity_poly.type
_entity_poly.pdbx_seq_one_letter_code
_entity_poly.pdbx_strand_id
1 'polypeptide(L)'
;MFVFEKANHNFRKPILTLGFILVTMLTLFFDNVDSYAFTPKKEFGSSLFVSFFFNSSLSEWFTNAIYLYMFADNIEDVVGHFYFFLLFLFFGILANLTYFLFHMNSIVPIIGTSGVISGILGMYFVFFPNVKSTMVFERASFRDVPILISLSIWILIQSYFYIVEFHYHTRSTYAGQVVAFLTGVTIAHFFVRNKFLDRLEQNIRLSTFINKTVLCPSCNKPIPAKKYGRFYCSSCNTNFFFDRHGKKFL
;
A
#
# COMPACT_ATOMS: atom_id res chain seq x y z
N MET A 1 13.02 -1.27 8.69
CA MET A 1 13.20 -2.03 7.43
C MET A 1 12.50 -1.25 6.33
N PHE A 2 13.22 -0.86 5.29
CA PHE A 2 12.64 -0.21 4.10
C PHE A 2 12.50 -1.22 2.97
N VAL A 3 11.39 -1.15 2.24
CA VAL A 3 11.15 -1.96 1.05
C VAL A 3 10.98 -1.02 -0.13
N PHE A 4 11.93 -1.05 -1.04
CA PHE A 4 11.94 -0.24 -2.25
C PHE A 4 11.46 -1.06 -3.43
N GLU A 5 10.31 -0.72 -4.00
CA GLU A 5 9.82 -1.32 -5.23
C GLU A 5 10.74 -0.97 -6.42
N LYS A 6 10.95 -1.93 -7.34
CA LYS A 6 11.70 -1.68 -8.58
C LYS A 6 10.83 -1.38 -9.82
N ALA A 7 9.53 -1.69 -9.76
CA ALA A 7 8.58 -1.32 -10.80
C ALA A 7 7.91 0.01 -10.44
N ASN A 8 7.58 0.81 -11.45
CA ASN A 8 6.77 2.01 -11.29
C ASN A 8 5.74 2.00 -12.43
N HIS A 9 4.46 1.91 -12.09
CA HIS A 9 3.37 1.88 -13.04
C HIS A 9 2.86 3.30 -13.21
N ASN A 10 3.24 3.96 -14.32
CA ASN A 10 2.74 5.29 -14.64
C ASN A 10 1.72 5.20 -15.79
N PHE A 11 0.55 4.59 -15.53
CA PHE A 11 -0.56 4.63 -16.50
C PHE A 11 -1.46 5.84 -16.25
N ARG A 12 -1.67 6.23 -14.99
CA ARG A 12 -2.31 7.49 -14.63
C ARG A 12 -1.38 8.29 -13.72
N LYS A 13 -1.66 9.60 -13.61
CA LYS A 13 -0.90 10.45 -12.69
C LYS A 13 -1.45 10.20 -11.28
N PRO A 14 -0.60 9.91 -10.28
CA PRO A 14 -1.04 9.58 -8.92
C PRO A 14 -1.40 10.86 -8.14
N ILE A 15 -2.49 11.52 -8.55
CA ILE A 15 -2.89 12.84 -8.05
C ILE A 15 -3.26 12.75 -6.57
N LEU A 16 -3.98 11.71 -6.15
CA LEU A 16 -4.39 11.57 -4.75
C LEU A 16 -3.24 11.12 -3.87
N THR A 17 -2.37 10.24 -4.34
CA THR A 17 -1.17 9.83 -3.60
C THR A 17 -0.30 11.05 -3.30
N LEU A 18 0.02 11.86 -4.32
CA LEU A 18 0.75 13.11 -4.14
C LEU A 18 -0.02 14.12 -3.29
N GLY A 19 -1.34 14.21 -3.48
CA GLY A 19 -2.23 15.04 -2.68
C GLY A 19 -2.19 14.68 -1.20
N PHE A 20 -2.24 13.40 -0.85
CA PHE A 20 -2.14 12.95 0.54
C PHE A 20 -0.75 13.17 1.13
N ILE A 21 0.32 12.95 0.35
CA ILE A 21 1.69 13.28 0.79
C ILE A 21 1.78 14.78 1.10
N LEU A 22 1.23 15.64 0.24
CA LEU A 22 1.23 17.09 0.44
C LEU A 22 0.36 17.51 1.62
N VAL A 23 -0.84 16.97 1.76
CA VAL A 23 -1.74 17.25 2.90
C VAL A 23 -1.06 16.85 4.21
N THR A 24 -0.53 15.63 4.29
CA THR A 24 0.17 15.14 5.49
C THR A 24 1.43 15.96 5.78
N MET A 25 2.13 16.45 4.75
CA MET A 25 3.25 17.39 4.92
C MET A 25 2.80 18.72 5.52
N LEU A 26 1.68 19.28 5.02
CA LEU A 26 1.13 20.53 5.54
C LEU A 26 0.69 20.39 7.00
N THR A 27 0.21 19.22 7.42
CA THR A 27 -0.18 19.00 8.82
C THR A 27 0.99 19.10 9.81
N LEU A 28 2.24 18.96 9.35
CA LEU A 28 3.42 19.10 10.21
C LEU A 28 3.62 20.54 10.73
N PHE A 29 3.03 21.54 10.07
CA PHE A 29 3.11 22.94 10.48
C PHE A 29 2.05 23.34 11.51
N PHE A 30 1.23 22.40 11.98
CA PHE A 30 0.21 22.66 13.00
C PHE A 30 0.82 22.47 14.40
N ASP A 31 0.78 23.51 15.24
CA ASP A 31 1.45 23.51 16.54
C ASP A 31 0.84 22.53 17.57
N ASN A 32 -0.42 22.14 17.43
CA ASN A 32 -1.16 21.30 18.39
C ASN A 32 -1.61 19.96 17.78
N VAL A 33 -0.65 19.14 17.37
CA VAL A 33 -0.90 17.81 16.79
C VAL A 33 -1.76 16.92 17.70
N ASP A 34 -1.56 16.99 19.02
CA ASP A 34 -2.32 16.22 20.01
C ASP A 34 -3.83 16.52 20.03
N SER A 35 -4.24 17.72 19.57
CA SER A 35 -5.66 18.08 19.48
C SER A 35 -6.41 17.31 18.38
N TYR A 36 -5.67 16.79 17.39
CA TYR A 36 -6.22 16.01 16.27
C TYR A 36 -6.05 14.50 16.47
N ALA A 37 -5.33 14.08 17.51
CA ALA A 37 -5.08 12.68 17.78
C ALA A 37 -6.36 11.97 18.28
N PHE A 38 -6.53 10.73 17.85
CA PHE A 38 -7.68 9.91 18.26
C PHE A 38 -7.40 9.27 19.62
N THR A 39 -8.25 9.54 20.61
CA THR A 39 -8.13 8.97 21.95
C THR A 39 -9.38 8.16 22.30
N PRO A 40 -9.27 6.84 22.51
CA PRO A 40 -10.40 5.94 22.77
C PRO A 40 -11.35 6.43 23.87
N LYS A 41 -10.79 6.89 25.00
CA LYS A 41 -11.58 7.31 26.17
C LYS A 41 -12.24 8.67 26.02
N LYS A 42 -11.71 9.54 25.14
CA LYS A 42 -12.06 10.97 25.15
C LYS A 42 -13.13 11.31 24.14
N GLU A 43 -12.95 10.93 22.87
CA GLU A 43 -13.82 11.41 21.79
C GLU A 43 -13.95 10.41 20.63
N PHE A 44 -15.19 10.03 20.31
CA PHE A 44 -15.59 9.36 19.07
C PHE A 44 -16.06 10.39 18.03
N GLY A 45 -15.29 11.47 17.89
CA GLY A 45 -15.65 12.65 17.09
C GLY A 45 -14.90 12.71 15.75
N SER A 46 -14.59 13.94 15.31
CA SER A 46 -13.82 14.21 14.09
C SER A 46 -12.42 13.58 14.11
N SER A 47 -11.83 13.38 15.30
CA SER A 47 -10.51 12.77 15.46
C SER A 47 -10.42 11.36 14.86
N LEU A 48 -11.51 10.60 14.82
CA LEU A 48 -11.56 9.28 14.17
C LEU A 48 -11.23 9.35 12.66
N PHE A 49 -11.58 10.46 12.02
CA PHE A 49 -11.43 10.68 10.58
C PHE A 49 -10.21 11.54 10.22
N VAL A 50 -9.70 12.31 11.18
CA VAL A 50 -8.64 13.30 10.93
C VAL A 50 -7.27 12.80 11.38
N SER A 51 -7.19 11.97 12.43
CA SER A 51 -5.92 11.61 13.06
C SER A 51 -4.92 10.94 12.11
N PHE A 52 -5.38 10.17 11.13
CA PHE A 52 -4.50 9.47 10.18
C PHE A 52 -3.91 10.37 9.08
N PHE A 53 -4.31 11.64 9.01
CA PHE A 53 -3.66 12.66 8.17
C PHE A 53 -2.47 13.35 8.86
N PHE A 54 -2.38 13.24 10.18
CA PHE A 54 -1.31 13.84 10.96
C PHE A 54 -0.25 12.79 11.28
N ASN A 55 0.99 13.24 11.50
CA ASN A 55 2.12 12.41 11.90
C ASN A 55 2.73 12.99 13.17
N SER A 56 3.24 12.13 14.06
CA SER A 56 3.80 12.56 15.35
C SER A 56 5.15 13.26 15.23
N SER A 57 5.87 13.01 14.13
CA SER A 57 7.20 13.58 13.87
C SER A 57 7.51 13.64 12.38
N LEU A 58 8.51 14.46 12.02
CA LEU A 58 9.02 14.55 10.65
C LEU A 58 9.57 13.20 10.16
N SER A 59 10.20 12.41 11.03
CA SER A 59 10.73 11.09 10.67
C SER A 59 9.63 10.09 10.34
N GLU A 60 8.52 10.13 11.09
CA GLU A 60 7.33 9.32 10.81
C GLU A 60 6.72 9.72 9.47
N TRP A 61 6.52 11.02 9.25
CA TRP A 61 6.01 11.53 7.98
C TRP A 61 6.91 11.12 6.81
N PHE A 62 8.23 11.29 6.91
CA PHE A 62 9.16 10.94 5.84
C PHE A 62 9.08 9.46 5.48
N THR A 63 9.02 8.60 6.49
CA THR A 63 8.83 7.15 6.28
C THR A 63 7.49 6.88 5.60
N ASN A 64 6.40 7.46 6.10
CA ASN A 64 5.07 7.27 5.54
C ASN A 64 4.96 7.80 4.10
N ALA A 65 5.57 8.94 3.80
CA ALA A 65 5.59 9.55 2.48
C ALA A 65 6.34 8.67 1.46
N ILE A 66 7.48 8.08 1.84
CA ILE A 66 8.20 7.11 0.99
C ILE A 66 7.30 5.92 0.66
N TYR A 67 6.64 5.34 1.66
CA TYR A 67 5.77 4.18 1.45
C TYR A 67 4.53 4.52 0.61
N LEU A 68 3.91 5.69 0.82
CA LEU A 68 2.82 6.15 -0.04
C LEU A 68 3.30 6.34 -1.47
N TYR A 69 4.43 7.03 -1.66
CA TYR A 69 4.96 7.29 -2.99
C TYR A 69 5.34 6.01 -3.75
N MET A 70 5.79 4.97 -3.03
CA MET A 70 6.26 3.74 -3.66
C MET A 70 5.18 2.72 -3.96
N PHE A 71 4.14 2.67 -3.14
CA PHE A 71 3.14 1.61 -3.23
C PHE A 71 1.74 2.15 -3.56
N ALA A 72 1.40 3.34 -3.07
CA ALA A 72 0.04 3.85 -3.17
C ALA A 72 -0.28 4.40 -4.57
N ASP A 73 0.72 4.90 -5.30
CA ASP A 73 0.60 5.28 -6.71
C ASP A 73 0.10 4.10 -7.57
N ASN A 74 0.71 2.93 -7.40
CA ASN A 74 0.35 1.71 -8.09
C ASN A 74 -1.06 1.22 -7.72
N ILE A 75 -1.47 1.39 -6.45
CA ILE A 75 -2.84 1.06 -6.03
C ILE A 75 -3.85 2.05 -6.59
N GLU A 76 -3.56 3.35 -6.57
CA GLU A 76 -4.39 4.40 -7.16
C GLU A 76 -4.63 4.17 -8.65
N ASP A 77 -3.57 3.78 -9.38
CA ASP A 77 -3.65 3.44 -10.79
C ASP A 77 -4.56 2.24 -11.06
N VAL A 78 -4.50 1.22 -10.18
CA VAL A 78 -5.27 -0.01 -10.31
C VAL A 78 -6.75 0.17 -9.97
N VAL A 79 -7.07 0.90 -8.90
CA VAL A 79 -8.46 1.04 -8.41
C VAL A 79 -9.14 2.32 -8.93
N GLY A 80 -8.37 3.29 -9.39
CA GLY A 80 -8.83 4.62 -9.80
C GLY A 80 -9.00 5.60 -8.64
N HIS A 81 -8.93 6.89 -8.93
CA HIS A 81 -8.89 7.97 -7.94
C HIS A 81 -10.04 7.89 -6.90
N PHE A 82 -11.30 7.75 -7.35
CA PHE A 82 -12.44 7.75 -6.44
C PHE A 82 -12.39 6.60 -5.41
N TYR A 83 -12.13 5.37 -5.86
CA TYR A 83 -12.03 4.23 -4.95
C TYR A 83 -10.79 4.30 -4.08
N PHE A 84 -9.68 4.82 -4.60
CA PHE A 84 -8.46 5.02 -3.81
C PHE A 84 -8.69 6.00 -2.65
N PHE A 85 -9.39 7.11 -2.89
CA PHE A 85 -9.80 8.03 -1.82
C PHE A 85 -10.62 7.33 -0.73
N LEU A 86 -11.63 6.55 -1.13
CA LEU A 86 -12.47 5.80 -0.19
C LEU A 86 -11.68 4.75 0.59
N LEU A 87 -10.77 4.02 -0.07
CA LEU A 87 -9.92 3.02 0.56
C LEU A 87 -8.95 3.66 1.57
N PHE A 88 -8.39 4.83 1.23
CA PHE A 88 -7.52 5.59 2.13
C PHE A 88 -8.25 5.94 3.44
N LEU A 89 -9.45 6.52 3.34
CA LEU A 89 -10.27 6.84 4.50
C LEU A 89 -10.68 5.57 5.27
N PHE A 90 -11.09 4.53 4.56
CA PHE A 90 -11.52 3.27 5.15
C PHE A 90 -10.42 2.62 5.99
N PHE A 91 -9.20 2.50 5.47
CA PHE A 91 -8.10 1.90 6.22
C PHE A 91 -7.68 2.75 7.43
N GLY A 92 -7.76 4.07 7.34
CA GLY A 92 -7.49 4.98 8.45
C GLY A 92 -8.49 4.80 9.60
N ILE A 93 -9.79 4.82 9.26
CA ILE A 93 -10.88 4.57 10.22
C ILE A 93 -10.75 3.17 10.82
N LEU A 94 -10.48 2.16 9.99
CA LEU A 94 -10.33 0.78 10.43
C LEU A 94 -9.17 0.63 11.43
N ALA A 95 -8.04 1.27 11.19
CA ALA A 95 -6.90 1.24 12.11
C ALA A 95 -7.26 1.89 13.46
N ASN A 96 -7.93 3.04 13.44
CA ASN A 96 -8.39 3.72 14.66
C ASN A 96 -9.44 2.91 15.43
N LEU A 97 -10.41 2.32 14.73
CA LEU A 97 -11.41 1.45 15.34
C LEU A 97 -10.78 0.19 15.94
N THR A 98 -9.80 -0.39 15.25
CA THR A 98 -9.05 -1.53 15.77
C THR A 98 -8.34 -1.15 17.05
N TYR A 99 -7.66 0.01 17.07
CA TYR A 99 -7.02 0.52 18.28
C TYR A 99 -8.01 0.70 19.43
N PHE A 100 -9.16 1.31 19.16
CA PHE A 100 -10.24 1.49 20.13
C PHE A 100 -10.72 0.15 20.73
N LEU A 101 -10.98 -0.85 19.89
CA LEU A 101 -11.48 -2.16 20.34
C LEU A 101 -10.51 -2.86 21.30
N PHE A 102 -9.20 -2.75 21.06
CA PHE A 102 -8.18 -3.34 21.93
C PHE A 102 -7.84 -2.46 23.15
N HIS A 103 -8.19 -1.17 23.13
CA HIS A 103 -7.78 -0.20 24.13
C HIS A 103 -8.93 0.74 24.56
N MET A 104 -10.14 0.22 24.76
CA MET A 104 -11.35 1.03 24.98
C MET A 104 -11.21 2.07 26.11
N ASN A 105 -10.47 1.74 27.18
CA ASN A 105 -10.29 2.62 28.35
C ASN A 105 -9.00 3.45 28.31
N SER A 106 -8.28 3.42 27.19
CA SER A 106 -6.98 4.09 27.07
C SER A 106 -7.13 5.60 26.89
N ILE A 107 -6.33 6.34 27.68
CA ILE A 107 -6.14 7.79 27.54
C ILE A 107 -5.02 8.15 26.56
N VAL A 108 -4.43 7.14 25.93
CA VAL A 108 -3.34 7.34 24.99
C VAL A 108 -3.90 7.82 23.65
N PRO A 109 -3.47 9.00 23.18
CA PRO A 109 -3.76 9.44 21.83
C PRO A 109 -2.95 8.62 20.81
N ILE A 110 -3.58 8.30 19.68
CA ILE A 110 -2.93 7.77 18.49
C ILE A 110 -3.10 8.71 17.30
N ILE A 111 -2.05 8.74 16.50
CA ILE A 111 -1.97 9.54 15.28
C ILE A 111 -1.05 8.81 14.31
N GLY A 112 -1.20 9.06 13.01
CA GLY A 112 -0.29 8.50 12.02
C GLY A 112 -0.98 7.84 10.85
N THR A 113 -0.36 8.01 9.67
CA THR A 113 -0.81 7.44 8.40
C THR A 113 -0.43 5.96 8.24
N SER A 114 0.35 5.40 9.16
CA SER A 114 0.91 4.03 9.09
C SER A 114 -0.15 2.93 8.99
N GLY A 115 -1.30 3.10 9.65
CA GLY A 115 -2.44 2.18 9.52
C GLY A 115 -3.03 2.15 8.10
N VAL A 116 -3.16 3.33 7.47
CA VAL A 116 -3.63 3.46 6.08
C VAL A 116 -2.66 2.75 5.13
N ILE A 117 -1.37 3.03 5.29
CA ILE A 117 -0.29 2.43 4.50
C ILE A 117 -0.32 0.91 4.60
N SER A 118 -0.54 0.37 5.81
CA SER A 118 -0.61 -1.07 6.02
C SER A 118 -1.72 -1.73 5.19
N GLY A 119 -2.89 -1.10 5.11
CA GLY A 119 -3.98 -1.55 4.22
C GLY A 119 -3.62 -1.49 2.74
N ILE A 120 -2.99 -0.41 2.30
CA ILE A 120 -2.48 -0.25 0.93
C ILE A 120 -1.45 -1.34 0.60
N LEU A 121 -0.51 -1.62 1.50
CA LEU A 121 0.48 -2.70 1.35
C LEU A 121 -0.19 -4.08 1.26
N GLY A 122 -1.26 -4.30 2.02
CA GLY A 122 -2.06 -5.53 1.92
C GLY A 122 -2.71 -5.71 0.55
N MET A 123 -3.20 -4.62 -0.05
CA MET A 123 -3.72 -4.68 -1.43
C MET A 123 -2.59 -4.91 -2.44
N TYR A 124 -1.46 -4.21 -2.25
CA TYR A 124 -0.28 -4.33 -3.10
C TYR A 124 0.25 -5.76 -3.14
N PHE A 125 0.26 -6.44 -1.98
CA PHE A 125 0.65 -7.84 -1.84
C PHE A 125 -0.10 -8.77 -2.80
N VAL A 126 -1.38 -8.51 -3.05
CA VAL A 126 -2.23 -9.34 -3.92
C VAL A 126 -2.16 -8.92 -5.38
N PHE A 127 -2.10 -7.62 -5.67
CA PHE A 127 -2.09 -7.12 -7.05
C PHE A 127 -0.75 -7.33 -7.74
N PHE A 128 0.36 -7.28 -7.00
CA PHE A 128 1.71 -7.27 -7.57
C PHE A 128 2.64 -8.38 -7.05
N PRO A 129 2.21 -9.66 -6.94
CA PRO A 129 2.97 -10.69 -6.21
C PRO A 129 4.33 -11.03 -6.83
N ASN A 130 4.56 -10.67 -8.10
CA ASN A 130 5.79 -10.98 -8.84
C ASN A 130 6.73 -9.79 -9.01
N VAL A 131 6.37 -8.63 -8.45
CA VAL A 131 7.24 -7.46 -8.48
C VAL A 131 8.44 -7.72 -7.57
N LYS A 132 9.63 -7.30 -8.03
CA LYS A 132 10.85 -7.39 -7.25
C LYS A 132 11.05 -6.10 -6.45
N SER A 133 11.54 -6.26 -5.24
CA SER A 133 11.89 -5.16 -4.34
C SER A 133 13.36 -5.23 -3.95
N THR A 134 13.81 -4.17 -3.32
CA THR A 134 15.06 -4.13 -2.56
C THR A 134 14.70 -3.92 -1.09
N MET A 135 15.06 -4.87 -0.23
CA MET A 135 14.93 -4.71 1.22
C MET A 135 16.19 -4.07 1.77
N VAL A 136 16.03 -2.99 2.52
CA VAL A 136 17.13 -2.28 3.18
C VAL A 136 16.92 -2.34 4.69
N PHE A 137 17.89 -2.95 5.37
CA PHE A 137 18.06 -2.98 6.81
C PHE A 137 19.23 -2.06 7.18
N GLU A 138 19.38 -1.72 8.46
CA GLU A 138 20.41 -0.77 8.93
C GLU A 138 21.84 -1.11 8.47
N ARG A 139 22.17 -2.40 8.32
CA ARG A 139 23.51 -2.88 7.94
C ARG A 139 23.56 -3.73 6.68
N ALA A 140 22.42 -4.01 6.04
CA ALA A 140 22.35 -4.94 4.92
C ALA A 140 21.27 -4.55 3.91
N SER A 141 21.55 -4.75 2.62
CA SER A 141 20.58 -4.58 1.54
C SER A 141 20.44 -5.86 0.72
N PHE A 142 19.22 -6.34 0.54
CA PHE A 142 18.89 -7.50 -0.29
C PHE A 142 18.15 -7.02 -1.53
N ARG A 143 18.77 -7.18 -2.71
CA ARG A 143 18.20 -6.76 -4.00
C ARG A 143 17.45 -7.91 -4.66
N ASP A 144 16.49 -7.57 -5.51
CA ASP A 144 15.75 -8.52 -6.36
C ASP A 144 14.92 -9.55 -5.60
N VAL A 145 14.47 -9.18 -4.40
CA VAL A 145 13.64 -10.05 -3.57
C VAL A 145 12.19 -9.93 -4.02
N PRO A 146 11.45 -11.04 -4.23
CA PRO A 146 10.02 -10.98 -4.50
C PRO A 146 9.28 -10.17 -3.43
N ILE A 147 8.42 -9.25 -3.84
CA ILE A 147 7.68 -8.38 -2.91
C ILE A 147 6.84 -9.20 -1.92
N LEU A 148 6.34 -10.36 -2.36
CA LEU A 148 5.62 -11.29 -1.50
C LEU A 148 6.45 -11.70 -0.29
N ILE A 149 7.75 -11.93 -0.45
CA ILE A 149 8.66 -12.25 0.66
C ILE A 149 8.89 -10.99 1.51
N SER A 150 9.17 -9.85 0.88
CA SER A 150 9.47 -8.61 1.61
C SER A 150 8.32 -8.13 2.47
N LEU A 151 7.10 -8.12 1.95
CA LEU A 151 5.92 -7.71 2.71
C LEU A 151 5.51 -8.77 3.73
N SER A 152 5.74 -10.06 3.46
CA SER A 152 5.57 -11.12 4.47
C SER A 152 6.51 -10.93 5.65
N ILE A 153 7.79 -10.63 5.40
CA ILE A 153 8.75 -10.33 6.47
C ILE A 153 8.32 -9.05 7.20
N TRP A 154 7.89 -8.02 6.48
CA TRP A 154 7.46 -6.76 7.07
C TRP A 154 6.29 -6.97 8.04
N ILE A 155 5.23 -7.69 7.63
CA ILE A 155 4.06 -7.93 8.48
C ILE A 155 4.38 -8.85 9.67
N LEU A 156 5.31 -9.79 9.51
CA LEU A 156 5.80 -10.61 10.62
C LEU A 156 6.54 -9.76 11.66
N ILE A 157 7.33 -8.79 11.22
CA ILE A 157 7.99 -7.83 12.12
C ILE A 157 6.93 -6.98 12.86
N GLN A 158 5.91 -6.47 12.16
CA GLN A 158 4.82 -5.73 12.84
C GLN A 158 4.08 -6.60 13.85
N SER A 159 3.83 -7.87 13.51
CA SER A 159 3.16 -8.83 14.41
C SER A 159 4.03 -9.14 15.63
N TYR A 160 5.34 -9.25 15.47
CA TYR A 160 6.27 -9.41 16.57
C TYR A 160 6.25 -8.20 17.51
N PHE A 161 6.32 -6.98 16.97
CA PHE A 161 6.22 -5.77 17.77
C PHE A 161 4.88 -5.65 18.51
N TYR A 162 3.78 -6.04 17.87
CA TYR A 162 2.48 -6.15 18.54
C TYR A 162 2.53 -7.08 19.76
N ILE A 163 3.11 -8.28 19.64
CA ILE A 163 3.22 -9.25 20.75
C ILE A 163 4.09 -8.68 21.89
N VAL A 164 5.21 -8.05 21.54
CA VAL A 164 6.12 -7.42 22.52
C VAL A 164 5.38 -6.32 23.29
N GLU A 165 4.72 -5.40 22.59
CA GLU A 165 4.00 -4.30 23.23
C GLU A 165 2.80 -4.77 24.05
N PHE A 166 2.09 -5.80 23.58
CA PHE A 166 1.01 -6.43 24.34
C PHE A 166 1.52 -6.98 25.68
N HIS A 167 2.72 -7.57 25.70
CA HIS A 167 3.33 -8.09 26.92
C HIS A 167 3.77 -6.98 27.90
N TYR A 168 4.26 -5.85 27.38
CA TYR A 168 4.71 -4.72 28.20
C TYR A 168 3.60 -3.69 28.51
N HIS A 169 2.35 -3.95 28.11
CA HIS A 169 1.22 -3.03 28.21
C HIS A 169 1.52 -1.63 27.65
N THR A 170 2.34 -1.55 26.59
CA THR A 170 2.67 -0.30 25.91
C THR A 170 1.68 -0.01 24.78
N ARG A 171 1.68 1.24 24.30
CA ARG A 171 0.74 1.75 23.30
C ARG A 171 0.81 0.92 22.01
N SER A 172 -0.19 0.08 21.70
CA SER A 172 -0.11 -0.74 20.49
C SER A 172 -0.83 -0.20 19.26
N THR A 173 -0.08 0.49 18.40
CA THR A 173 -0.54 0.88 17.06
C THR A 173 -0.39 -0.26 16.03
N TYR A 174 0.47 -1.24 16.31
CA TYR A 174 0.76 -2.37 15.41
C TYR A 174 -0.42 -3.31 15.21
N ALA A 175 -1.31 -3.46 16.21
CA ALA A 175 -2.55 -4.24 16.03
C ALA A 175 -3.40 -3.71 14.87
N GLY A 176 -3.56 -2.38 14.80
CA GLY A 176 -4.28 -1.70 13.72
C GLY A 176 -3.62 -1.90 12.36
N GLN A 177 -2.29 -1.89 12.32
CA GLN A 177 -1.52 -2.14 11.09
C GLN A 177 -1.72 -3.58 10.59
N VAL A 178 -1.69 -4.57 11.47
CA VAL A 178 -1.91 -5.98 11.11
C VAL A 178 -3.33 -6.19 10.57
N VAL A 179 -4.34 -5.66 11.27
CA VAL A 179 -5.74 -5.76 10.83
C VAL A 179 -5.96 -5.03 9.50
N ALA A 180 -5.38 -3.84 9.32
CA ALA A 180 -5.48 -3.09 8.07
C ALA A 180 -4.84 -3.87 6.91
N PHE A 181 -3.64 -4.44 7.10
CA PHE A 181 -2.95 -5.25 6.08
C PHE A 181 -3.79 -6.46 5.66
N LEU A 182 -4.27 -7.25 6.62
CA LEU A 182 -5.11 -8.42 6.33
C LEU A 182 -6.40 -8.01 5.61
N THR A 183 -7.02 -6.90 6.03
CA THR A 183 -8.22 -6.38 5.38
C THR A 183 -7.91 -5.94 3.94
N GLY A 184 -6.78 -5.27 3.70
CA GLY A 184 -6.31 -4.94 2.35
C GLY A 184 -6.15 -6.17 1.46
N VAL A 185 -5.55 -7.24 1.97
CA VAL A 185 -5.43 -8.53 1.26
C VAL A 185 -6.81 -9.08 0.89
N THR A 186 -7.78 -9.05 1.81
CA THR A 186 -9.14 -9.56 1.55
C THR A 186 -9.89 -8.73 0.51
N ILE A 187 -9.81 -7.40 0.58
CA ILE A 187 -10.44 -6.48 -0.39
C ILE A 187 -9.83 -6.69 -1.78
N ALA A 188 -8.51 -6.78 -1.87
CA ALA A 188 -7.84 -7.02 -3.14
C ALA A 188 -8.21 -8.38 -3.74
N HIS A 189 -8.30 -9.45 -2.93
CA HIS A 189 -8.80 -10.74 -3.40
C HIS A 189 -10.25 -10.65 -3.91
N PHE A 190 -11.11 -9.90 -3.22
CA PHE A 190 -12.48 -9.67 -3.65
C PHE A 190 -12.53 -8.93 -5.01
N PHE A 191 -11.69 -7.92 -5.21
CA PHE A 191 -11.60 -7.19 -6.49
C PHE A 191 -11.10 -8.09 -7.64
N VAL A 192 -10.09 -8.92 -7.39
CA VAL A 192 -9.59 -9.90 -8.36
C VAL A 192 -10.69 -10.91 -8.71
N ARG A 193 -11.36 -11.49 -7.70
CA ARG A 193 -12.41 -12.51 -7.90
C ARG A 193 -13.59 -11.98 -8.70
N ASN A 194 -13.99 -10.74 -8.48
CA ASN A 194 -15.12 -10.11 -9.17
C ASN A 194 -14.75 -9.48 -10.52
N LYS A 195 -13.54 -9.71 -11.03
CA LYS A 195 -13.05 -9.14 -12.30
C LYS A 195 -13.17 -7.61 -12.36
N PHE A 196 -13.11 -6.94 -11.21
CA PHE A 196 -13.13 -5.49 -11.12
C PHE A 196 -11.94 -4.89 -11.90
N LEU A 197 -10.81 -5.60 -11.86
CA LEU A 197 -9.56 -5.28 -12.56
C LEU A 197 -9.65 -5.47 -14.08
N ASP A 198 -10.45 -6.44 -14.58
CA ASP A 198 -10.61 -6.70 -16.02
C ASP A 198 -11.29 -5.51 -16.74
N ARG A 199 -12.14 -4.74 -16.05
CA ARG A 199 -12.76 -3.52 -16.64
C ARG A 199 -11.72 -2.40 -16.86
N LEU A 200 -10.77 -2.25 -15.94
CA LEU A 200 -9.69 -1.28 -16.09
C LEU A 200 -8.68 -1.73 -17.15
N GLU A 201 -8.35 -3.02 -17.17
CA GLU A 201 -7.54 -3.63 -18.22
C GLU A 201 -8.21 -3.54 -19.60
N GLN A 202 -9.53 -3.70 -19.70
CA GLN A 202 -10.28 -3.47 -20.94
C GLN A 202 -10.23 -2.00 -21.40
N ASN A 203 -10.36 -1.04 -20.49
CA ASN A 203 -10.26 0.38 -20.83
C ASN A 203 -8.84 0.76 -21.30
N ILE A 204 -7.80 0.19 -20.70
CA ILE A 204 -6.41 0.37 -21.12
C ILE A 204 -6.16 -0.35 -22.46
N ARG A 205 -6.66 -1.58 -22.64
CA ARG A 205 -6.60 -2.34 -23.90
C ARG A 205 -7.27 -1.58 -25.04
N LEU A 206 -8.47 -1.03 -24.83
CA LEU A 206 -9.18 -0.22 -25.82
C LEU A 206 -8.40 1.05 -26.22
N SER A 207 -7.66 1.67 -25.29
CA SER A 207 -6.75 2.77 -25.62
C SER A 207 -5.44 2.34 -26.30
N THR A 208 -5.02 1.08 -26.13
CA THR A 208 -3.76 0.53 -26.66
C THR A 208 -3.93 -0.35 -27.90
N PHE A 209 -5.15 -0.66 -28.35
CA PHE A 209 -5.40 -1.49 -29.54
C PHE A 209 -4.86 -0.89 -30.86
N ILE A 210 -4.39 0.36 -30.85
CA ILE A 210 -3.67 0.97 -31.96
C ILE A 210 -2.23 0.42 -32.09
N ASN A 211 -1.63 -0.10 -31.00
CA ASN A 211 -0.29 -0.68 -30.97
C ASN A 211 -0.21 -1.86 -29.97
N LYS A 212 -0.30 -3.11 -30.43
CA LYS A 212 -0.26 -4.33 -29.59
C LYS A 212 0.99 -4.35 -28.67
N THR A 213 0.80 -4.08 -27.38
CA THR A 213 1.84 -4.15 -26.34
C THR A 213 1.45 -5.13 -25.25
N VAL A 214 2.42 -5.86 -24.71
CA VAL A 214 2.28 -6.79 -23.58
C VAL A 214 3.03 -6.22 -22.38
N LEU A 215 2.43 -6.26 -21.19
CA LEU A 215 3.09 -5.80 -19.96
C LEU A 215 3.94 -6.92 -19.36
N CYS A 216 5.16 -6.59 -18.97
CA CYS A 216 6.00 -7.57 -18.27
C CYS A 216 5.45 -7.86 -16.87
N PRO A 217 5.26 -9.12 -16.47
CA PRO A 217 4.69 -9.48 -15.18
C PRO A 217 5.50 -9.07 -13.93
N SER A 218 6.76 -8.68 -14.11
CA SER A 218 7.65 -8.30 -13.00
C SER A 218 7.97 -6.80 -12.96
N CYS A 219 8.00 -6.14 -14.13
CA CYS A 219 8.34 -4.72 -14.26
C CYS A 219 7.17 -3.87 -14.81
N ASN A 220 6.12 -4.53 -15.32
CA ASN A 220 5.01 -4.00 -16.12
C ASN A 220 5.41 -3.02 -17.23
N LYS A 221 6.67 -3.06 -17.66
CA LYS A 221 7.15 -2.33 -18.84
C LYS A 221 6.35 -2.81 -20.06
N PRO A 222 5.75 -1.88 -20.84
CA PRO A 222 5.11 -2.23 -22.09
C PRO A 222 6.17 -2.70 -23.09
N ILE A 223 5.97 -3.91 -23.59
CA ILE A 223 6.82 -4.55 -24.59
C ILE A 223 5.98 -4.67 -25.86
N PRO A 224 6.39 -4.07 -26.98
CA PRO A 224 5.66 -4.21 -28.24
C PRO A 224 5.59 -5.69 -28.65
N ALA A 225 4.38 -6.18 -28.83
CA ALA A 225 4.09 -7.59 -29.06
C ALA A 225 3.42 -7.78 -30.42
N LYS A 226 4.18 -8.34 -31.37
CA LYS A 226 3.67 -8.63 -32.71
C LYS A 226 2.77 -9.89 -32.75
N LYS A 227 3.01 -10.89 -31.88
CA LYS A 227 2.27 -12.17 -31.73
C LYS A 227 2.41 -12.72 -30.30
N TYR A 228 1.60 -13.74 -29.92
CA TYR A 228 1.73 -14.50 -28.66
C TYR A 228 3.05 -15.30 -28.61
N GLY A 229 3.60 -15.57 -27.42
CA GLY A 229 4.90 -16.25 -27.28
C GLY A 229 5.68 -15.91 -26.00
N ARG A 230 6.98 -16.25 -26.00
CA ARG A 230 7.93 -15.88 -24.93
C ARG A 230 8.45 -14.46 -25.15
N PHE A 231 8.51 -13.68 -24.08
CA PHE A 231 8.98 -12.30 -24.04
C PHE A 231 10.06 -12.15 -22.97
N TYR A 232 10.91 -11.14 -23.17
CA TYR A 232 11.97 -10.77 -22.24
C TYR A 232 11.86 -9.28 -21.90
N CYS A 233 11.77 -8.93 -20.60
CA CYS A 233 11.86 -7.54 -20.12
C CYS A 233 13.32 -7.18 -19.89
N SER A 234 13.88 -6.36 -20.77
CA SER A 234 15.21 -5.76 -20.59
C SER A 234 15.32 -4.87 -19.35
N SER A 235 14.20 -4.39 -18.80
CA SER A 235 14.19 -3.52 -17.61
C SER A 235 14.40 -4.25 -16.30
N CYS A 236 13.93 -5.51 -16.18
CA CYS A 236 14.04 -6.29 -14.95
C CYS A 236 14.69 -7.65 -15.15
N ASN A 237 15.24 -7.91 -16.34
CA ASN A 237 15.90 -9.16 -16.70
C ASN A 237 15.01 -10.40 -16.45
N THR A 238 13.74 -10.34 -16.83
CA THR A 238 12.81 -11.46 -16.67
C THR A 238 12.31 -11.99 -18.01
N ASN A 239 12.25 -13.31 -18.11
CA ASN A 239 11.58 -14.02 -19.21
C ASN A 239 10.18 -14.42 -18.76
N PHE A 240 9.19 -14.31 -19.64
CA PHE A 240 7.80 -14.65 -19.35
C PHE A 240 7.04 -15.05 -20.64
N PHE A 241 5.92 -15.76 -20.52
CA PHE A 241 5.16 -16.27 -21.67
C PHE A 241 3.71 -15.75 -21.68
N PHE A 242 3.18 -15.46 -22.86
CA PHE A 242 1.78 -15.07 -23.07
C PHE A 242 1.09 -15.94 -24.14
N ASP A 243 -0.06 -16.50 -23.75
CA ASP A 243 -1.01 -17.25 -24.58
C ASP A 243 -1.82 -16.30 -25.50
N ARG A 244 -2.34 -16.82 -26.62
CA ARG A 244 -3.36 -16.21 -27.50
C ARG A 244 -4.60 -15.63 -26.81
N HIS A 245 -4.95 -16.08 -25.60
CA HIS A 245 -6.02 -15.56 -24.75
C HIS A 245 -5.58 -14.45 -23.80
N GLY A 246 -4.30 -14.02 -23.84
CA GLY A 246 -3.76 -13.02 -22.93
C GLY A 246 -3.63 -13.49 -21.48
N LYS A 247 -3.85 -14.78 -21.21
CA LYS A 247 -3.64 -15.39 -19.90
C LYS A 247 -2.15 -15.70 -19.70
N LYS A 248 -1.65 -15.23 -18.56
CA LYS A 248 -0.34 -15.54 -18.02
C LYS A 248 -0.35 -16.99 -17.54
N PHE A 249 0.33 -17.88 -18.26
CA PHE A 249 0.81 -19.12 -17.65
C PHE A 249 2.14 -18.77 -16.98
N LEU A 250 2.18 -18.99 -15.66
CA LEU A 250 3.39 -18.88 -14.84
C LEU A 250 4.53 -19.67 -15.47
#